data_AF-A0ABD3PMH1-F1
#
_entry.id   AF-A0ABD3PMH1-F1
#
_cell.length_a   1.000
_cell.length_b   1.000
_cell.length_c   1.000
_cell.angle_alpha   90.00
_cell.angle_beta   90.00
_cell.angle_gamma   90.00
#
_symmetry.space_group_name_H-M   'P 1'
#
loop_
_entity.id
_entity.type
_entity.pdbx_description
1 polymer ?
#
loop_
_entity_poly.entity_id
_entity_poly.type
_entity_poly.pdbx_seq_one_letter_code
_entity_poly.pdbx_strand_id
1 'polypeptide(L)'
;MPSSSAAFCCLGPPSCDLRGEDGRGPRLLAVGEGGGGDIGVDAESSGRSRLAKAAASLIARRKMEANGPSSDGASSFPSSASIAGGRNARRRRRPNDASAAVEDGNSPSPSPSSSYDLIDLTKRIDQKILSNGWNRSGMRRRSTDKPSGMDPPVRHDDSMQSLLGYNEVRGEWSDRNSTTYHVAVVFGKPLIRDQVTIEYAARLRTLARMLGEESPSYRPRLVCFANGGGGAAVGGGSGGTDNRGNDAAAVSDASAGYVYFRHLCASQNITIDDARTEFWVDDDRGCGGDERSAMERVASELWRRHIKTWLKDRPLTQRLNQHYGVGWTVLERRVDIHFTLVSTDYHLCNLNDVHNRSPRKSFLQPLVSLRGLVGSDRWINKDEALEVMGPGYSSSVHVRNGNGGGGAPSAAEGGNNFGGIENSVDTSWSYQYGTYPFLHGEEDAVVFLGQCYLLGEELTPLLVNMRGVVERTEFFQRDNYLLLSSIRRSLVSLVEALYTDKGQEIRAGVIRYFEQSRGRNQFTKEDVKIIVVLESALLNLGRCLDLVKPAGLLVSSVPAATWSKALFNLEESMSRIKTVCDPDQPLNTADWGKLFD
;
A
#
# COMPACT_ATOMS: atom_id res chain seq x y z
N MET A 1 -14.10 -41.59 54.68
CA MET A 1 -13.41 -42.24 53.54
C MET A 1 -14.33 -42.19 52.34
N PRO A 2 -13.88 -41.94 51.09
CA PRO A 2 -12.56 -41.56 50.57
C PRO A 2 -12.46 -40.01 50.36
N SER A 3 -11.35 -39.27 50.37
CA SER A 3 -9.97 -39.36 49.85
C SER A 3 -9.82 -39.13 48.33
N SER A 4 -9.67 -37.85 47.93
CA SER A 4 -8.60 -37.39 47.03
C SER A 4 -8.60 -35.86 46.94
N SER A 5 -7.56 -35.26 47.52
CA SER A 5 -7.23 -33.84 47.46
C SER A 5 -6.28 -33.56 46.30
N ALA A 6 -6.58 -32.56 45.48
CA ALA A 6 -5.62 -31.94 44.57
C ALA A 6 -5.09 -30.65 45.21
N ALA A 7 -3.80 -30.63 45.52
CA ALA A 7 -3.10 -29.49 46.08
C ALA A 7 -2.69 -28.52 44.96
N PHE A 8 -3.10 -27.26 45.09
CA PHE A 8 -2.58 -26.13 44.32
C PHE A 8 -1.36 -25.57 45.04
N CYS A 9 -0.17 -25.66 44.42
CA CYS A 9 1.04 -24.97 44.88
C CYS A 9 1.14 -23.61 44.17
N CYS A 10 0.99 -22.53 44.95
CA CYS A 10 1.36 -21.18 44.58
C CYS A 10 2.88 -21.00 44.77
N LEU A 11 3.62 -20.71 43.70
CA LEU A 11 4.99 -20.22 43.79
C LEU A 11 4.98 -18.69 43.77
N GLY A 12 5.35 -18.08 44.90
CA GLY A 12 5.61 -16.65 45.03
C GLY A 12 7.01 -16.27 44.48
N PRO A 13 7.26 -14.98 44.22
CA PRO A 13 8.53 -14.51 43.67
C PRO A 13 9.61 -14.42 44.76
N PRO A 14 10.90 -14.59 44.43
CA PRO A 14 11.98 -14.53 45.40
C PRO A 14 12.36 -13.07 45.72
N SER A 15 12.40 -12.79 47.01
CA SER A 15 13.06 -11.64 47.62
C SER A 15 14.57 -11.87 47.68
N CYS A 16 15.35 -10.94 47.14
CA CYS A 16 16.80 -10.88 47.34
C CYS A 16 17.14 -9.66 48.19
N ASP A 17 17.37 -9.91 49.48
CA ASP A 17 18.12 -9.06 50.38
C ASP A 17 19.61 -9.39 50.25
N LEU A 18 20.44 -8.39 49.92
CA LEU A 18 21.86 -8.38 50.27
C LEU A 18 22.26 -6.96 50.71
N ARG A 19 22.56 -6.82 52.00
CA ARG A 19 23.35 -5.74 52.59
C ARG A 19 24.84 -6.01 52.37
N GLY A 20 25.63 -4.95 52.24
CA GLY A 20 26.91 -4.86 52.96
C GLY A 20 28.18 -4.53 52.17
N GLU A 21 28.48 -3.23 52.13
CA GLU A 21 29.80 -2.59 52.34
C GLU A 21 30.87 -2.46 51.25
N ASP A 22 31.54 -1.30 51.38
CA ASP A 22 32.81 -0.78 50.85
C ASP A 22 32.87 -0.40 49.35
N GLY A 23 33.15 0.86 48.97
CA GLY A 23 34.00 1.86 49.61
C GLY A 23 35.27 2.03 48.79
N ARG A 24 35.21 2.84 47.71
CA ARG A 24 36.34 3.55 47.07
C ARG A 24 35.88 4.27 45.80
N GLY A 25 35.81 5.61 45.85
CA GLY A 25 35.65 6.44 44.67
C GLY A 25 36.96 6.56 43.88
N PRO A 26 36.91 6.89 42.57
CA PRO A 26 38.10 7.30 41.85
C PRO A 26 38.18 8.83 41.71
N ARG A 27 39.41 9.28 41.91
CA ARG A 27 39.93 10.64 41.76
C ARG A 27 39.72 11.19 40.35
N LEU A 28 39.35 12.47 40.30
CA LEU A 28 39.61 13.37 39.19
C LEU A 28 41.14 13.48 38.98
N LEU A 29 41.60 13.11 37.79
CA LEU A 29 42.88 13.55 37.24
C LEU A 29 42.63 14.23 35.90
N ALA A 30 43.10 15.47 35.83
CA ALA A 30 43.18 16.27 34.63
C ALA A 30 44.41 15.86 33.79
N VAL A 31 44.19 15.60 32.51
CA VAL A 31 45.12 15.63 31.36
C VAL A 31 44.17 15.73 30.15
N GLY A 32 44.34 16.52 29.08
CA GLY A 32 45.40 17.37 28.56
C GLY A 32 44.97 17.66 27.11
N GLU A 33 45.15 18.89 26.65
CA GLU A 33 44.78 19.35 25.31
C GLU A 33 45.55 18.60 24.21
N GLY A 34 44.90 18.36 23.06
CA GLY A 34 45.60 17.94 21.84
C GLY A 34 44.71 17.39 20.71
N GLY A 35 44.36 18.27 19.75
CA GLY A 35 44.52 18.00 18.31
C GLY A 35 43.47 17.17 17.54
N GLY A 36 42.61 17.86 16.79
CA GLY A 36 42.44 17.69 15.33
C GLY A 36 41.78 16.43 14.77
N GLY A 37 40.57 16.58 14.22
CA GLY A 37 39.92 15.59 13.35
C GLY A 37 38.50 16.00 12.96
N ASP A 38 38.39 16.88 11.97
CA ASP A 38 37.14 17.40 11.42
C ASP A 38 36.48 16.32 10.53
N ILE A 39 35.37 15.74 10.98
CA ILE A 39 34.50 14.85 10.18
C ILE A 39 33.07 15.36 10.31
N GLY A 40 32.55 15.87 9.19
CA GLY A 40 31.26 16.54 9.09
C GLY A 40 30.07 15.65 9.46
N VAL A 41 29.22 16.21 10.32
CA VAL A 41 27.92 15.65 10.72
C VAL A 41 26.85 16.67 10.35
N ASP A 42 26.38 16.64 9.10
CA ASP A 42 25.27 17.47 8.61
C ASP A 42 24.19 16.60 7.95
N ALA A 43 23.46 15.82 8.77
CA ALA A 43 22.26 15.12 8.33
C ALA A 43 21.03 15.40 9.22
N GLU A 44 21.20 15.76 10.50
CA GLU A 44 20.09 15.99 11.42
C GLU A 44 19.47 17.41 11.36
N SER A 45 20.14 18.39 10.77
CA SER A 45 19.66 19.78 10.69
C SER A 45 18.58 20.01 9.63
N SER A 46 18.46 19.10 8.65
CA SER A 46 17.51 19.18 7.52
C SER A 46 16.05 18.98 7.94
N GLY A 47 15.78 18.08 8.91
CA GLY A 47 14.39 17.76 9.32
C GLY A 47 13.72 18.88 10.13
N ARG A 48 14.45 19.52 11.04
CA ARG A 48 13.92 20.62 11.89
C ARG A 48 13.64 21.90 11.08
N SER A 49 14.47 22.19 10.08
CA SER A 49 14.29 23.33 9.18
C SER A 49 13.05 23.19 8.28
N ARG A 50 12.71 21.95 7.87
CA ARG A 50 11.51 21.66 7.06
C ARG A 50 10.21 21.83 7.85
N LEU A 51 10.16 21.38 9.10
CA LEU A 51 8.97 21.51 9.95
C LEU A 51 8.70 22.97 10.36
N ALA A 52 9.75 23.74 10.63
CA ALA A 52 9.64 25.17 10.94
C ALA A 52 9.12 25.99 9.74
N LYS A 53 9.54 25.66 8.51
CA LYS A 53 9.04 26.29 7.28
C LYS A 53 7.58 25.95 6.99
N ALA A 54 7.17 24.69 7.20
CA ALA A 54 5.77 24.29 7.05
C ALA A 54 4.84 24.98 8.06
N ALA A 55 5.29 25.10 9.32
CA ALA A 55 4.54 25.81 10.36
C ALA A 55 4.45 27.33 10.08
N ALA A 56 5.53 27.95 9.60
CA ALA A 56 5.55 29.36 9.23
C ALA A 56 4.63 29.66 8.03
N SER A 57 4.58 28.77 7.03
CA SER A 57 3.68 28.89 5.87
C SER A 57 2.20 28.82 6.27
N LEU A 58 1.84 27.93 7.22
CA LEU A 58 0.49 27.79 7.76
C LEU A 58 0.05 29.03 8.59
N ILE A 59 0.97 29.62 9.35
CA ILE A 59 0.71 30.87 10.10
C ILE A 59 0.54 32.05 9.14
N ALA A 60 1.35 32.13 8.07
CA ALA A 60 1.24 33.17 7.06
C ALA A 60 -0.10 33.11 6.30
N ARG A 61 -0.58 31.90 5.97
CA ARG A 61 -1.88 31.70 5.32
C ARG A 61 -3.06 32.16 6.20
N ARG A 62 -3.06 31.82 7.49
CA ARG A 62 -4.09 32.29 8.43
C ARG A 62 -4.10 33.81 8.61
N LYS A 63 -2.93 34.45 8.47
CA LYS A 63 -2.80 35.91 8.54
C LYS A 63 -3.31 36.62 7.27
N MET A 64 -3.24 35.96 6.12
CA MET A 64 -3.80 36.47 4.86
C MET A 64 -5.32 36.30 4.80
N GLU A 65 -5.84 35.16 5.28
CA GLU A 65 -7.29 34.90 5.36
C GLU A 65 -7.98 35.82 6.38
N ALA A 66 -7.28 36.25 7.45
CA ALA A 66 -7.81 37.20 8.43
C ALA A 66 -7.84 38.67 7.95
N ASN A 67 -7.14 39.01 6.87
CA ASN A 67 -7.00 40.39 6.38
C ASN A 67 -7.70 40.64 5.04
N GLY A 68 -8.54 39.71 4.56
CA GLY A 68 -9.34 39.91 3.35
C GLY A 68 -10.42 40.97 3.57
N PRO A 69 -10.50 42.04 2.75
CA PRO A 69 -11.51 43.08 2.91
C PRO A 69 -12.90 42.55 2.53
N SER A 70 -13.84 42.59 3.48
CA SER A 70 -15.26 42.37 3.26
C SER A 70 -15.83 43.51 2.41
N SER A 71 -16.17 43.23 1.15
CA SER A 71 -16.88 44.17 0.28
C SER A 71 -18.39 44.07 0.53
N ASP A 72 -18.90 44.98 1.35
CA ASP A 72 -20.34 45.27 1.45
C ASP A 72 -20.79 46.05 0.20
N GLY A 73 -21.69 45.44 -0.57
CA GLY A 73 -22.36 46.05 -1.71
C GLY A 73 -23.86 46.07 -1.49
N ALA A 74 -24.38 47.20 -0.99
CA ALA A 74 -25.80 47.46 -0.77
C ALA A 74 -26.56 47.57 -2.10
N SER A 75 -27.67 46.84 -2.24
CA SER A 75 -28.68 47.08 -3.28
C SER A 75 -29.97 47.58 -2.64
N SER A 76 -30.30 48.83 -2.95
CA SER A 76 -31.53 49.55 -2.61
C SER A 76 -32.78 48.96 -3.26
N PHE A 77 -33.84 48.76 -2.47
CA PHE A 77 -35.23 48.64 -2.95
C PHE A 77 -35.97 49.98 -2.78
N PRO A 78 -36.92 50.34 -3.66
CA PRO A 78 -37.94 51.33 -3.36
C PRO A 78 -39.26 50.67 -2.91
N SER A 79 -39.92 51.36 -1.99
CA SER A 79 -41.15 51.03 -1.28
C SER A 79 -42.43 51.12 -2.13
N SER A 80 -43.42 50.28 -1.81
CA SER A 80 -44.87 50.60 -1.77
C SER A 80 -45.63 49.38 -1.24
N ALA A 81 -46.14 49.41 0.00
CA ALA A 81 -47.49 49.84 0.41
C ALA A 81 -48.59 48.76 0.25
N SER A 82 -48.90 48.14 1.40
CA SER A 82 -50.24 47.79 1.94
C SER A 82 -51.37 47.33 1.02
N ILE A 83 -52.00 46.19 1.36
CA ILE A 83 -53.45 46.09 1.67
C ILE A 83 -53.76 44.74 2.34
N ALA A 84 -54.72 44.81 3.25
CA ALA A 84 -55.16 43.81 4.20
C ALA A 84 -56.05 42.70 3.61
N GLY A 85 -56.10 41.59 4.35
CA GLY A 85 -57.35 40.90 4.68
C GLY A 85 -57.77 39.73 3.79
N GLY A 86 -58.19 38.63 4.42
CA GLY A 86 -59.09 37.67 3.77
C GLY A 86 -58.89 36.21 4.12
N ARG A 87 -59.60 35.77 5.16
CA ARG A 87 -59.93 34.36 5.42
C ARG A 87 -60.56 33.69 4.19
N ASN A 88 -60.26 32.40 3.92
CA ASN A 88 -61.29 31.35 3.94
C ASN A 88 -60.78 29.94 3.60
N ALA A 89 -61.27 28.99 4.38
CA ALA A 89 -61.21 27.56 4.19
C ALA A 89 -62.29 27.07 3.19
N ARG A 90 -61.98 26.04 2.41
CA ARG A 90 -62.88 25.04 1.76
C ARG A 90 -61.96 24.06 1.01
N ARG A 91 -61.74 22.81 1.41
CA ARG A 91 -62.65 21.66 1.60
C ARG A 91 -63.57 21.42 0.39
N ARG A 92 -63.17 20.54 -0.53
CA ARG A 92 -63.98 19.57 -1.31
C ARG A 92 -63.07 18.87 -2.33
N ARG A 93 -62.82 17.57 -2.17
CA ARG A 93 -63.60 16.40 -2.66
C ARG A 93 -63.17 15.98 -4.08
N ARG A 94 -62.52 14.81 -4.13
CA ARG A 94 -62.54 13.87 -5.26
C ARG A 94 -63.99 13.51 -5.62
N PRO A 95 -64.21 13.06 -6.86
CA PRO A 95 -64.82 11.74 -7.02
C PRO A 95 -64.09 10.87 -8.06
N ASN A 96 -64.07 9.57 -7.76
CA ASN A 96 -64.02 8.50 -8.76
C ASN A 96 -65.34 8.50 -9.53
N ASP A 97 -65.33 8.14 -10.82
CA ASP A 97 -66.03 6.92 -11.26
C ASP A 97 -65.78 6.63 -12.75
N ALA A 98 -65.90 5.34 -13.06
CA ALA A 98 -65.58 4.65 -14.29
C ALA A 98 -66.72 4.63 -15.31
N SER A 99 -66.38 4.50 -16.60
CA SER A 99 -67.07 3.76 -17.69
C SER A 99 -66.36 4.11 -19.01
N ALA A 100 -65.71 3.19 -19.74
CA ALA A 100 -66.22 2.09 -20.57
C ALA A 100 -66.68 2.50 -21.99
N ALA A 101 -66.13 1.76 -22.97
CA ALA A 101 -66.47 1.60 -24.39
C ALA A 101 -65.94 2.64 -25.41
N VAL A 102 -64.95 2.25 -26.23
CA VAL A 102 -65.04 1.71 -27.62
C VAL A 102 -65.27 2.83 -28.64
N GLU A 103 -64.26 3.13 -29.47
CA GLU A 103 -64.36 3.12 -30.94
C GLU A 103 -63.00 3.35 -31.63
N ASP A 104 -62.92 2.76 -32.81
CA ASP A 104 -61.78 2.58 -33.70
C ASP A 104 -61.09 3.88 -34.15
N GLY A 105 -59.77 3.79 -34.36
CA GLY A 105 -58.96 4.93 -34.81
C GLY A 105 -57.60 4.51 -35.36
N ASN A 106 -57.65 3.83 -36.50
CA ASN A 106 -56.55 3.44 -37.38
C ASN A 106 -55.47 4.55 -37.53
N SER A 107 -54.22 4.28 -37.14
CA SER A 107 -53.05 5.10 -37.51
C SER A 107 -51.77 4.25 -37.53
N PRO A 108 -50.95 4.36 -38.58
CA PRO A 108 -49.87 3.41 -38.86
C PRO A 108 -48.63 3.67 -38.00
N SER A 109 -48.13 2.60 -37.38
CA SER A 109 -46.84 2.54 -36.72
C SER A 109 -45.69 2.70 -37.74
N PRO A 110 -44.75 3.64 -37.56
CA PRO A 110 -43.47 3.57 -38.27
C PRO A 110 -42.58 2.53 -37.58
N SER A 111 -42.34 1.43 -38.26
CA SER A 111 -41.30 0.45 -37.93
C SER A 111 -39.90 1.08 -38.06
N PRO A 112 -39.02 1.02 -37.04
CA PRO A 112 -37.61 1.24 -37.23
C PRO A 112 -36.90 -0.12 -37.31
N SER A 113 -37.02 -0.80 -38.45
CA SER A 113 -36.02 -1.79 -38.87
C SER A 113 -34.98 -1.09 -39.75
N SER A 114 -34.33 -0.07 -39.19
CA SER A 114 -33.10 0.48 -39.76
C SER A 114 -31.96 -0.25 -39.09
N SER A 115 -31.59 -1.39 -39.66
CA SER A 115 -30.30 -2.01 -39.46
C SER A 115 -29.23 -0.95 -39.74
N TYR A 116 -28.76 -0.28 -38.69
CA TYR A 116 -27.55 0.51 -38.77
C TYR A 116 -26.44 -0.47 -39.12
N ASP A 117 -26.06 -0.44 -40.39
CA ASP A 117 -24.96 -1.24 -40.90
C ASP A 117 -23.73 -0.90 -40.06
N LEU A 118 -23.13 -1.90 -39.41
CA LEU A 118 -21.98 -1.74 -38.51
C LEU A 118 -20.86 -0.94 -39.20
N ILE A 119 -20.77 -1.06 -40.53
CA ILE A 119 -19.86 -0.34 -41.40
C ILE A 119 -20.05 1.19 -41.31
N ASP A 120 -21.28 1.69 -41.22
CA ASP A 120 -21.57 3.13 -41.11
C ASP A 120 -21.29 3.67 -39.70
N LEU A 121 -21.44 2.82 -38.68
CA LEU A 121 -21.02 3.15 -37.31
C LEU A 121 -19.49 3.24 -37.22
N THR A 122 -18.77 2.27 -37.80
CA THR A 122 -17.30 2.27 -37.85
C THR A 122 -16.77 3.49 -38.62
N LYS A 123 -17.36 3.82 -39.78
CA LYS A 123 -16.99 5.02 -40.54
C LYS A 123 -17.21 6.32 -39.77
N ARG A 124 -18.30 6.43 -38.99
CA ARG A 124 -18.55 7.61 -38.14
C ARG A 124 -17.59 7.71 -36.97
N ILE A 125 -17.16 6.58 -36.40
CA ILE A 125 -16.14 6.54 -35.34
C ILE A 125 -14.78 6.96 -35.91
N ASP A 126 -14.38 6.40 -37.05
CA ASP A 126 -13.13 6.75 -37.72
C ASP A 126 -13.10 8.21 -38.16
N GLN A 127 -14.22 8.75 -38.68
CA GLN A 127 -14.34 10.18 -38.97
C GLN A 127 -14.22 11.04 -37.72
N LYS A 128 -14.75 10.61 -36.57
CA LYS A 128 -14.64 11.34 -35.31
C LYS A 128 -13.22 11.33 -34.74
N ILE A 129 -12.48 10.23 -34.93
CA ILE A 129 -11.07 10.09 -34.56
C ILE A 129 -10.19 10.99 -35.44
N LEU A 130 -10.49 11.08 -36.73
CA LEU A 130 -9.77 11.93 -37.68
C LEU A 130 -10.13 13.42 -37.56
N SER A 131 -11.37 13.76 -37.18
CA SER A 131 -11.81 15.15 -37.01
C SER A 131 -11.41 15.76 -35.67
N ASN A 132 -11.25 14.93 -34.63
CA ASN A 132 -10.72 15.36 -33.33
C ASN A 132 -9.20 15.42 -33.37
N GLY A 133 -8.67 16.33 -34.19
CA GLY A 133 -7.26 16.75 -34.18
C GLY A 133 -6.88 17.38 -32.83
N TRP A 134 -6.83 16.56 -31.78
CA TRP A 134 -6.40 16.97 -30.47
C TRP A 134 -4.88 16.98 -30.46
N ASN A 135 -4.35 18.20 -30.43
CA ASN A 135 -2.94 18.53 -30.38
C ASN A 135 -2.18 17.61 -29.42
N ARG A 136 -1.33 16.75 -30.00
CA ARG A 136 -0.18 16.15 -29.33
C ARG A 136 0.77 17.26 -28.86
N SER A 137 0.56 17.75 -27.65
CA SER A 137 1.57 18.53 -26.91
C SER A 137 1.66 18.07 -25.46
N GLY A 138 1.80 16.75 -25.25
CA GLY A 138 2.23 16.18 -23.98
C GLY A 138 3.73 15.92 -24.00
N MET A 139 4.47 16.63 -23.15
CA MET A 139 5.84 16.31 -22.71
C MET A 139 6.94 16.19 -23.78
N ARG A 140 7.26 17.31 -24.43
CA ARG A 140 8.67 17.61 -24.74
C ARG A 140 9.28 18.35 -23.55
N ARG A 141 10.23 17.72 -22.87
CA ARG A 141 11.14 18.38 -21.91
C ARG A 141 11.73 19.62 -22.58
N ARG A 142 11.29 20.82 -22.18
CA ARG A 142 12.02 22.07 -22.47
C ARG A 142 13.13 22.20 -21.44
N SER A 143 14.33 21.79 -21.85
CA SER A 143 15.57 22.30 -21.31
C SER A 143 15.65 23.83 -21.54
N THR A 144 16.00 24.53 -20.46
CA THR A 144 16.68 25.83 -20.40
C THR A 144 16.10 27.00 -21.20
N ASP A 145 15.41 27.91 -20.52
CA ASP A 145 15.84 29.33 -20.39
C ASP A 145 14.99 30.03 -19.31
N LYS A 146 15.64 30.56 -18.27
CA LYS A 146 15.02 31.32 -17.17
C LYS A 146 15.14 32.82 -17.45
N PRO A 147 14.04 33.59 -17.49
CA PRO A 147 14.10 35.01 -17.16
C PRO A 147 14.04 35.17 -15.63
N SER A 148 14.97 35.97 -15.11
CA SER A 148 15.08 36.36 -13.70
C SER A 148 13.90 37.24 -13.28
N GLY A 149 13.26 36.94 -12.13
CA GLY A 149 12.56 37.98 -11.36
C GLY A 149 11.12 37.74 -10.93
N MET A 150 10.63 36.50 -10.83
CA MET A 150 9.39 36.24 -10.08
C MET A 150 9.54 35.05 -9.13
N ASP A 151 9.05 35.24 -7.91
CA ASP A 151 9.04 34.25 -6.84
C ASP A 151 8.42 32.94 -7.33
N PRO A 152 9.04 31.78 -7.01
CA PRO A 152 8.57 30.51 -7.49
C PRO A 152 7.18 30.21 -6.92
N PRO A 153 6.19 29.79 -7.74
CA PRO A 153 4.95 29.25 -7.21
C PRO A 153 5.30 28.06 -6.32
N VAL A 154 4.75 28.05 -5.10
CA VAL A 154 4.86 26.95 -4.14
C VAL A 154 4.31 25.71 -4.81
N ARG A 155 5.20 24.88 -5.35
CA ARG A 155 4.85 23.54 -5.82
C ARG A 155 4.49 22.74 -4.59
N HIS A 156 3.29 22.18 -4.58
CA HIS A 156 2.98 21.08 -3.68
C HIS A 156 3.94 19.95 -4.03
N ASP A 157 4.94 19.71 -3.17
CA ASP A 157 5.81 18.54 -3.29
C ASP A 157 4.90 17.32 -3.07
N ASP A 158 4.59 16.61 -4.15
CA ASP A 158 3.91 15.31 -4.07
C ASP A 158 4.69 14.43 -3.08
N SER A 159 4.02 13.85 -2.10
CA SER A 159 4.65 12.86 -1.20
C SER A 159 5.31 11.73 -2.00
N MET A 160 4.72 11.41 -3.15
CA MET A 160 5.28 10.53 -4.16
C MET A 160 6.60 11.05 -4.74
N GLN A 161 6.81 12.35 -4.96
CA GLN A 161 8.10 12.88 -5.45
C GLN A 161 9.25 12.67 -4.46
N SER A 162 8.98 12.77 -3.16
CA SER A 162 9.98 12.43 -2.13
C SER A 162 10.29 10.92 -2.08
N LEU A 163 9.30 10.07 -2.38
CA LEU A 163 9.46 8.62 -2.49
C LEU A 163 10.13 8.24 -3.83
N LEU A 164 9.86 9.00 -4.90
CA LEU A 164 10.46 8.88 -6.21
C LEU A 164 11.94 9.24 -6.20
N GLY A 165 12.43 9.98 -5.21
CA GLY A 165 13.87 10.11 -4.96
C GLY A 165 14.56 8.77 -4.68
N TYR A 166 13.82 7.76 -4.20
CA TYR A 166 14.28 6.36 -4.07
C TYR A 166 13.91 5.51 -5.29
N ASN A 167 12.86 5.86 -6.05
CA ASN A 167 12.54 5.24 -7.35
C ASN A 167 13.28 5.86 -8.54
N GLU A 168 14.22 6.78 -8.32
CA GLU A 168 15.13 7.18 -9.37
C GLU A 168 16.02 5.97 -9.63
N VAL A 169 15.51 5.07 -10.47
CA VAL A 169 16.28 4.02 -11.12
C VAL A 169 17.37 4.77 -11.86
N ARG A 170 18.52 4.93 -11.21
CA ARG A 170 19.71 5.50 -11.85
C ARG A 170 20.14 4.52 -12.92
N GLY A 171 19.70 4.77 -14.15
CA GLY A 171 19.96 3.97 -15.33
C GLY A 171 18.67 3.64 -16.07
N GLU A 172 18.73 3.62 -17.40
CA GLU A 172 17.67 3.01 -18.20
C GLU A 172 17.55 1.53 -17.84
N TRP A 173 16.38 0.90 -18.03
CA TRP A 173 16.25 -0.57 -17.84
C TRP A 173 17.30 -1.36 -18.66
N SER A 174 17.71 -0.78 -19.79
CA SER A 174 18.80 -1.22 -20.66
C SER A 174 20.21 -1.15 -20.03
N ASP A 175 20.44 -0.26 -19.06
CA ASP A 175 21.75 -0.05 -18.42
C ASP A 175 22.03 -1.08 -17.32
N ARG A 176 21.00 -1.75 -16.81
CA ARG A 176 21.19 -2.88 -15.92
C ARG A 176 21.70 -4.04 -16.75
N ASN A 177 22.93 -4.45 -16.42
CA ASN A 177 23.66 -5.56 -17.02
C ASN A 177 22.71 -6.63 -17.56
N SER A 178 23.02 -7.19 -18.73
CA SER A 178 22.38 -8.40 -19.30
C SER A 178 22.34 -9.61 -18.35
N THR A 179 22.90 -9.46 -17.15
CA THR A 179 22.96 -10.42 -16.07
C THR A 179 21.86 -10.27 -15.01
N THR A 180 21.04 -9.23 -15.03
CA THR A 180 19.95 -9.07 -14.05
C THR A 180 18.67 -9.77 -14.51
N TYR A 181 18.09 -10.58 -13.62
CA TYR A 181 16.79 -11.21 -13.84
C TYR A 181 15.68 -10.32 -13.32
N HIS A 182 14.75 -9.93 -14.20
CA HIS A 182 13.62 -9.08 -13.85
C HIS A 182 12.41 -9.92 -13.46
N VAL A 183 11.82 -9.64 -12.29
CA VAL A 183 10.62 -10.30 -11.77
C VAL A 183 9.57 -9.24 -11.49
N ALA A 184 8.42 -9.29 -12.17
CA ALA A 184 7.30 -8.42 -11.87
C ALA A 184 6.41 -9.08 -10.82
N VAL A 185 5.98 -8.34 -9.79
CA VAL A 185 5.02 -8.82 -8.79
C VAL A 185 3.83 -7.88 -8.78
N VAL A 186 2.65 -8.38 -9.13
CA VAL A 186 1.40 -7.63 -9.09
C VAL A 186 0.64 -8.01 -7.84
N PHE A 187 0.39 -7.02 -6.97
CA PHE A 187 -0.40 -7.23 -5.77
C PHE A 187 -1.89 -7.26 -6.10
N GLY A 188 -2.54 -8.37 -5.76
CA GLY A 188 -3.99 -8.51 -5.83
C GLY A 188 -4.75 -7.51 -4.97
N LYS A 189 -6.03 -7.34 -5.28
CA LYS A 189 -7.03 -6.70 -4.42
C LYS A 189 -8.21 -7.67 -4.34
N PRO A 190 -8.86 -7.81 -3.17
CA PRO A 190 -9.97 -8.74 -3.01
C PRO A 190 -11.06 -8.51 -4.04
N LEU A 191 -11.48 -9.57 -4.73
CA LEU A 191 -12.58 -9.50 -5.69
C LEU A 191 -13.89 -9.07 -5.02
N ILE A 192 -14.68 -8.27 -5.75
CA ILE A 192 -16.04 -7.93 -5.33
C ILE A 192 -16.99 -8.72 -6.24
N ARG A 193 -17.70 -9.68 -5.65
CA ARG A 193 -18.62 -10.60 -6.38
C ARG A 193 -17.91 -11.39 -7.48
N ASP A 194 -16.75 -11.95 -7.13
CA ASP A 194 -15.87 -12.70 -8.04
C ASP A 194 -15.44 -11.92 -9.30
N GLN A 195 -15.49 -10.57 -9.25
CA GLN A 195 -15.08 -9.69 -10.32
C GLN A 195 -13.87 -8.84 -9.90
N VAL A 196 -12.97 -8.64 -10.87
CA VAL A 196 -11.85 -7.71 -10.76
C VAL A 196 -12.41 -6.31 -10.50
N THR A 197 -11.84 -5.60 -9.53
CA THR A 197 -12.29 -4.25 -9.17
C THR A 197 -11.65 -3.18 -10.05
N ILE A 198 -12.15 -1.95 -10.00
CA ILE A 198 -11.56 -0.83 -10.75
C ILE A 198 -10.13 -0.57 -10.27
N GLU A 199 -9.90 -0.59 -8.96
CA GLU A 199 -8.55 -0.42 -8.39
C GLU A 199 -7.61 -1.52 -8.88
N TYR A 200 -8.04 -2.79 -8.83
CA TYR A 200 -7.19 -3.90 -9.27
C TYR A 200 -6.88 -3.80 -10.77
N ALA A 201 -7.88 -3.45 -11.58
CA ALA A 201 -7.70 -3.24 -13.01
C ALA A 201 -6.69 -2.12 -13.32
N ALA A 202 -6.62 -1.07 -12.51
CA ALA A 202 -5.61 -0.01 -12.65
C ALA A 202 -4.18 -0.53 -12.41
N ARG A 203 -3.99 -1.41 -11.42
CA ARG A 203 -2.69 -2.09 -11.18
C ARG A 203 -2.29 -2.95 -12.38
N LEU A 204 -3.23 -3.72 -12.91
CA LEU A 204 -3.01 -4.61 -14.07
C LEU A 204 -2.72 -3.82 -15.35
N ARG A 205 -3.36 -2.66 -15.54
CA ARG A 205 -3.02 -1.72 -16.62
C ARG A 205 -1.62 -1.16 -16.53
N THR A 206 -1.18 -0.84 -15.32
CA THR A 206 0.19 -0.34 -15.11
C THR A 206 1.21 -1.36 -15.61
N LEU A 207 1.03 -2.65 -15.29
CA LEU A 207 1.88 -3.71 -15.83
C LEU A 207 1.77 -3.84 -17.35
N ALA A 208 0.55 -3.83 -17.91
CA ALA A 208 0.36 -3.94 -19.35
C ALA A 208 1.03 -2.78 -20.11
N ARG A 209 0.88 -1.56 -19.61
CA ARG A 209 1.52 -0.35 -20.15
C ARG A 209 3.04 -0.50 -20.15
N MET A 210 3.65 -0.98 -19.06
CA MET A 210 5.09 -1.23 -19.01
C MET A 210 5.54 -2.24 -20.07
N LEU A 211 4.81 -3.33 -20.28
CA LEU A 211 5.17 -4.33 -21.29
C LEU A 211 4.94 -3.86 -22.73
N GLY A 212 3.99 -2.96 -22.95
CA GLY A 212 3.67 -2.39 -24.25
C GLY A 212 4.59 -1.22 -24.63
N GLU A 213 4.67 -0.19 -23.80
CA GLU A 213 5.40 1.04 -24.08
C GLU A 213 6.91 0.89 -23.89
N GLU A 214 7.34 0.12 -22.88
CA GLU A 214 8.76 -0.12 -22.58
C GLU A 214 9.26 -1.45 -23.19
N SER A 215 8.53 -2.05 -24.13
CA SER A 215 8.75 -3.40 -24.66
C SER A 215 10.18 -3.77 -25.14
N PRO A 216 11.03 -2.85 -25.68
CA PRO A 216 12.41 -3.24 -25.95
C PRO A 216 13.26 -3.37 -24.68
N SER A 217 12.98 -2.59 -23.63
CA SER A 217 13.84 -2.48 -22.45
C SER A 217 13.31 -3.25 -21.24
N TYR A 218 11.98 -3.37 -21.07
CA TYR A 218 11.35 -4.08 -19.97
C TYR A 218 10.78 -5.43 -20.42
N ARG A 219 11.51 -6.50 -20.11
CA ARG A 219 11.11 -7.89 -20.37
C ARG A 219 11.31 -8.76 -19.14
N PRO A 220 10.34 -8.78 -18.20
CA PRO A 220 10.45 -9.63 -17.02
C PRO A 220 10.53 -11.10 -17.43
N ARG A 221 11.42 -11.85 -16.77
CA ARG A 221 11.53 -13.30 -16.97
C ARG A 221 10.41 -14.04 -16.24
N LEU A 222 9.89 -13.45 -15.17
CA LEU A 222 8.77 -13.98 -14.40
C LEU A 222 7.79 -12.85 -14.04
N VAL A 223 6.50 -13.11 -14.21
CA VAL A 223 5.42 -12.27 -13.69
C VAL A 223 4.62 -13.06 -12.65
N CYS A 224 4.61 -12.55 -11.43
CA CYS A 224 3.93 -13.12 -10.28
C CYS A 224 2.62 -12.37 -10.01
N PHE A 225 1.50 -13.06 -10.04
CA PHE A 225 0.21 -12.57 -9.57
C PHE A 225 0.03 -13.04 -8.13
N ALA A 226 0.25 -12.13 -7.18
CA ALA A 226 0.09 -12.42 -5.75
C ALA A 226 -1.36 -12.18 -5.33
N ASN A 227 -1.91 -13.06 -4.47
CA ASN A 227 -3.23 -12.79 -3.90
C ASN A 227 -3.20 -11.49 -3.09
N GLY A 228 -4.31 -10.75 -3.13
CA GLY A 228 -4.40 -9.50 -2.41
C GLY A 228 -4.48 -9.76 -0.93
N GLY A 229 -3.51 -9.27 -0.15
CA GLY A 229 -3.66 -9.15 1.29
C GLY A 229 -4.57 -7.96 1.61
N GLY A 230 -5.74 -7.90 0.97
CA GLY A 230 -6.70 -6.84 1.22
C GLY A 230 -7.02 -6.87 2.70
N GLY A 231 -6.61 -5.77 3.36
CA GLY A 231 -6.36 -5.69 4.79
C GLY A 231 -7.34 -6.55 5.55
N ALA A 232 -6.77 -7.44 6.39
CA ALA A 232 -7.46 -8.36 7.27
C ALA A 232 -8.93 -7.97 7.37
N ALA A 233 -9.86 -8.84 6.99
CA ALA A 233 -11.23 -8.68 7.44
C ALA A 233 -11.19 -8.66 8.98
N VAL A 234 -10.95 -7.48 9.58
CA VAL A 234 -10.73 -7.24 11.01
C VAL A 234 -12.04 -7.55 11.77
N GLY A 235 -13.13 -7.87 11.07
CA GLY A 235 -14.40 -8.29 11.64
C GLY A 235 -14.63 -9.80 11.77
N GLY A 236 -13.69 -10.66 11.38
CA GLY A 236 -13.78 -12.10 11.63
C GLY A 236 -13.26 -12.46 13.01
N GLY A 237 -13.95 -12.01 14.06
CA GLY A 237 -13.61 -12.35 15.45
C GLY A 237 -13.34 -13.85 15.57
N SER A 238 -12.23 -14.19 16.22
CA SER A 238 -11.80 -15.54 16.61
C SER A 238 -12.75 -16.20 17.63
N GLY A 239 -14.06 -16.15 17.36
CA GLY A 239 -15.12 -16.86 18.07
C GLY A 239 -15.71 -17.89 17.12
N GLY A 240 -15.47 -19.16 17.41
CA GLY A 240 -15.62 -20.26 16.48
C GLY A 240 -16.99 -20.38 15.80
N THR A 241 -16.96 -20.89 14.59
CA THR A 241 -17.92 -21.86 14.06
C THR A 241 -17.33 -22.40 12.77
N ASP A 242 -17.15 -23.71 12.71
CA ASP A 242 -16.63 -24.50 11.58
C ASP A 242 -17.55 -24.50 10.35
N ASN A 243 -18.23 -23.40 10.05
CA ASN A 243 -19.01 -23.22 8.82
C ASN A 243 -18.10 -22.87 7.63
N ARG A 244 -17.06 -23.70 7.43
CA ARG A 244 -16.20 -23.73 6.24
C ARG A 244 -16.87 -24.35 5.02
N GLY A 245 -18.18 -24.60 5.06
CA GLY A 245 -18.93 -25.18 3.96
C GLY A 245 -19.57 -24.10 3.08
N ASN A 246 -19.10 -24.01 1.83
CA ASN A 246 -19.76 -23.46 0.63
C ASN A 246 -19.53 -22.03 0.12
N ASP A 247 -19.08 -21.05 0.90
CA ASP A 247 -18.90 -19.69 0.37
C ASP A 247 -17.43 -19.27 0.19
N ALA A 248 -16.54 -20.24 -0.04
CA ALA A 248 -15.20 -19.91 -0.54
C ALA A 248 -15.34 -19.30 -1.93
N ALA A 249 -14.83 -18.07 -2.12
CA ALA A 249 -14.84 -17.40 -3.41
C ALA A 249 -14.43 -18.37 -4.52
N ALA A 250 -15.24 -18.42 -5.59
CA ALA A 250 -15.05 -19.41 -6.65
C ALA A 250 -13.71 -19.23 -7.38
N VAL A 251 -13.14 -18.03 -7.30
CA VAL A 251 -11.93 -17.60 -8.03
C VAL A 251 -10.98 -16.89 -7.06
N SER A 252 -9.67 -17.20 -7.12
CA SER A 252 -8.66 -16.43 -6.37
C SER A 252 -8.42 -15.08 -7.04
N ASP A 253 -8.06 -14.06 -6.25
CA ASP A 253 -7.75 -12.72 -6.76
C ASP A 253 -6.66 -12.79 -7.85
N ALA A 254 -5.58 -13.54 -7.58
CA ALA A 254 -4.47 -13.69 -8.52
C ALA A 254 -4.90 -14.33 -9.84
N SER A 255 -5.73 -15.38 -9.79
CA SER A 255 -6.27 -16.03 -10.99
C SER A 255 -7.13 -15.07 -11.81
N ALA A 256 -8.06 -14.35 -11.17
CA ALA A 256 -8.90 -13.37 -11.86
C ALA A 256 -8.07 -12.24 -12.47
N GLY A 257 -7.07 -11.74 -11.74
CA GLY A 257 -6.15 -10.72 -12.22
C GLY A 257 -5.33 -11.17 -13.42
N TYR A 258 -4.79 -12.39 -13.41
CA TYR A 258 -4.05 -12.97 -14.54
C TYR A 258 -4.92 -13.08 -15.80
N VAL A 259 -6.15 -13.60 -15.66
CA VAL A 259 -7.09 -13.73 -16.79
C VAL A 259 -7.44 -12.37 -17.38
N TYR A 260 -7.78 -11.40 -16.52
CA TYR A 260 -8.07 -10.03 -16.96
C TYR A 260 -6.86 -9.39 -17.65
N PHE A 261 -5.65 -9.56 -17.09
CA PHE A 261 -4.42 -9.05 -17.67
C PHE A 261 -4.12 -9.65 -19.05
N ARG A 262 -4.29 -10.96 -19.25
CA ARG A 262 -4.12 -11.60 -20.57
C ARG A 262 -5.11 -11.03 -21.59
N HIS A 263 -6.37 -10.85 -21.21
CA HIS A 263 -7.37 -10.20 -22.07
C HIS A 263 -6.99 -8.76 -22.41
N LEU A 264 -6.51 -8.00 -21.42
CA LEU A 264 -6.06 -6.63 -21.60
C LEU A 264 -4.90 -6.54 -22.60
N CYS A 265 -3.87 -7.39 -22.44
CA CYS A 265 -2.74 -7.45 -23.39
C CYS A 265 -3.21 -7.82 -24.80
N ALA A 266 -4.10 -8.80 -24.94
CA ALA A 266 -4.67 -9.16 -26.23
C ALA A 266 -5.45 -7.99 -26.87
N SER A 267 -6.28 -7.28 -26.09
CA SER A 267 -7.04 -6.12 -26.60
C SER A 267 -6.16 -4.93 -27.01
N GLN A 268 -4.98 -4.81 -26.41
CA GLN A 268 -4.02 -3.74 -26.70
C GLN A 268 -2.94 -4.17 -27.70
N ASN A 269 -3.05 -5.36 -28.30
CA ASN A 269 -2.04 -5.95 -29.18
C ASN A 269 -0.63 -6.03 -28.55
N ILE A 270 -0.54 -6.19 -27.23
CA ILE A 270 0.72 -6.40 -26.52
C ILE A 270 1.11 -7.87 -26.65
N THR A 271 2.13 -8.15 -27.46
CA THR A 271 2.66 -9.51 -27.66
C THR A 271 3.54 -9.90 -26.48
N ILE A 272 3.10 -10.89 -25.71
CA ILE A 272 3.89 -11.50 -24.65
C ILE A 272 4.63 -12.70 -25.23
N ASP A 273 5.97 -12.70 -25.15
CA ASP A 273 6.78 -13.84 -25.54
C ASP A 273 6.74 -14.91 -24.44
N ASP A 274 5.81 -15.86 -24.56
CA ASP A 274 5.64 -16.95 -23.58
C ASP A 274 6.87 -17.86 -23.47
N ALA A 275 7.82 -17.81 -24.43
CA ALA A 275 9.09 -18.53 -24.32
C ALA A 275 10.11 -17.82 -23.43
N ARG A 276 9.94 -16.51 -23.17
CA ARG A 276 10.85 -15.69 -22.35
C ARG A 276 10.25 -15.26 -21.02
N THR A 277 8.95 -15.02 -20.98
CA THR A 277 8.25 -14.53 -19.79
C THR A 277 7.35 -15.63 -19.23
N GLU A 278 7.78 -16.20 -18.11
CA GLU A 278 6.99 -17.16 -17.35
C GLU A 278 5.97 -16.45 -16.46
N PHE A 279 4.90 -17.18 -16.11
CA PHE A 279 3.82 -16.67 -15.26
C PHE A 279 3.66 -17.57 -14.04
N TRP A 280 3.60 -16.96 -12.87
CA TRP A 280 3.22 -17.62 -11.64
C TRP A 280 1.97 -16.96 -11.07
N VAL A 281 0.98 -17.78 -10.73
CA VAL A 281 -0.31 -17.33 -10.19
C VAL A 281 -0.47 -17.97 -8.81
N ASP A 282 -0.72 -17.14 -7.81
CA ASP A 282 -0.93 -17.59 -6.44
C ASP A 282 -2.32 -18.23 -6.30
N ASP A 283 -2.36 -19.56 -6.36
CA ASP A 283 -3.61 -20.33 -6.26
C ASP A 283 -4.05 -20.61 -4.81
N ASP A 284 -3.31 -20.11 -3.81
CA ASP A 284 -3.63 -20.34 -2.41
C ASP A 284 -4.86 -19.53 -1.96
N ARG A 285 -6.03 -20.16 -2.07
CA ARG A 285 -7.33 -19.64 -1.61
C ARG A 285 -7.48 -19.72 -0.09
N GLY A 286 -6.70 -20.57 0.57
CA GLY A 286 -6.88 -20.94 1.98
C GLY A 286 -6.17 -19.98 2.93
N CYS A 287 -5.12 -19.32 2.47
CA CYS A 287 -4.44 -18.29 3.22
C CYS A 287 -5.05 -16.93 2.87
N GLY A 288 -6.08 -16.51 3.60
CA GLY A 288 -6.51 -15.10 3.71
C GLY A 288 -5.44 -14.24 4.39
N GLY A 289 -4.21 -14.36 3.89
CA GLY A 289 -2.98 -13.91 4.50
C GLY A 289 -2.71 -12.45 4.22
N ASP A 290 -1.90 -11.88 5.10
CA ASP A 290 -1.29 -10.58 4.87
C ASP A 290 -0.40 -10.59 3.61
N GLU A 291 -0.09 -9.40 3.09
CA GLU A 291 0.78 -9.22 1.92
C GLU A 291 2.17 -9.81 2.13
N ARG A 292 2.61 -9.89 3.39
CA ARG A 292 3.86 -10.56 3.77
C ARG A 292 3.80 -12.04 3.43
N SER A 293 2.75 -12.75 3.80
CA SER A 293 2.58 -14.18 3.46
C SER A 293 2.58 -14.40 1.95
N ALA A 294 1.95 -13.50 1.19
CA ALA A 294 1.99 -13.56 -0.28
C ALA A 294 3.43 -13.40 -0.81
N MET A 295 4.21 -12.47 -0.24
CA MET A 295 5.61 -12.29 -0.60
C MET A 295 6.51 -13.47 -0.16
N GLU A 296 6.21 -14.12 0.97
CA GLU A 296 6.88 -15.35 1.40
C GLU A 296 6.62 -16.50 0.40
N ARG A 297 5.41 -16.60 -0.15
CA ARG A 297 5.09 -17.56 -1.22
C ARG A 297 5.84 -17.23 -2.51
N VAL A 298 5.88 -15.97 -2.92
CA VAL A 298 6.66 -15.51 -4.10
C VAL A 298 8.14 -15.86 -3.93
N ALA A 299 8.74 -15.52 -2.79
CA ALA A 299 10.14 -15.83 -2.50
C ALA A 299 10.42 -17.34 -2.47
N SER A 300 9.50 -18.11 -1.88
CA SER A 300 9.59 -19.58 -1.83
C SER A 300 9.54 -20.19 -3.23
N GLU A 301 8.63 -19.72 -4.09
CA GLU A 301 8.51 -20.23 -5.46
C GLU A 301 9.75 -19.90 -6.29
N LEU A 302 10.21 -18.64 -6.21
CA LEU A 302 11.46 -18.22 -6.85
C LEU A 302 12.63 -19.10 -6.45
N TRP A 303 12.80 -19.34 -5.16
CA TRP A 303 13.86 -20.20 -4.65
C TRP A 303 13.75 -21.63 -5.17
N ARG A 304 12.55 -22.21 -5.16
CA ARG A 304 12.31 -23.61 -5.53
C ARG A 304 12.50 -23.86 -7.02
N ARG A 305 11.97 -23.00 -7.89
CA ARG A 305 11.89 -23.26 -9.33
C ARG A 305 12.87 -22.48 -10.19
N HIS A 306 13.18 -21.24 -9.82
CA HIS A 306 13.85 -20.32 -10.75
C HIS A 306 15.30 -20.00 -10.33
N ILE A 307 15.55 -19.67 -9.07
CA ILE A 307 16.89 -19.24 -8.62
C ILE A 307 17.92 -20.37 -8.83
N LYS A 308 17.57 -21.62 -8.54
CA LYS A 308 18.48 -22.76 -8.73
C LYS A 308 18.88 -22.98 -10.19
N THR A 309 17.97 -22.75 -11.13
CA THR A 309 18.27 -22.88 -12.57
C THR A 309 19.08 -21.67 -13.03
N TRP A 310 18.70 -20.47 -12.62
CA TRP A 310 19.43 -19.23 -12.93
C TRP A 310 20.87 -19.22 -12.41
N LEU A 311 21.14 -19.81 -11.24
CA LEU A 311 22.49 -19.98 -10.71
C LEU A 311 23.32 -20.97 -11.56
N LYS A 312 22.71 -22.03 -12.10
CA LYS A 312 23.40 -23.00 -12.96
C LYS A 312 23.79 -22.39 -14.31
N ASP A 313 22.96 -21.50 -14.83
CA ASP A 313 23.20 -20.79 -16.09
C ASP A 313 24.32 -19.74 -15.98
N ARG A 314 24.73 -19.37 -14.76
CA ARG A 314 25.78 -18.37 -14.53
C ARG A 314 27.17 -19.00 -14.53
N PRO A 315 28.15 -18.38 -15.22
CA PRO A 315 29.54 -18.81 -15.16
C PRO A 315 30.08 -18.62 -13.74
N LEU A 316 31.02 -19.49 -13.37
CA LEU A 316 31.77 -19.34 -12.13
C LEU A 316 32.73 -18.16 -12.28
N THR A 317 32.65 -17.20 -11.36
CA THR A 317 33.56 -16.05 -11.27
C THR A 317 34.53 -16.26 -10.12
N GLN A 318 35.81 -15.98 -10.30
CA GLN A 318 36.78 -16.13 -9.23
C GLN A 318 36.80 -14.87 -8.35
N ARG A 319 36.50 -15.01 -7.06
CA ARG A 319 36.65 -13.95 -6.05
C ARG A 319 37.80 -14.30 -5.11
N LEU A 320 38.73 -13.36 -4.94
CA LEU A 320 39.78 -13.48 -3.93
C LEU A 320 39.23 -12.97 -2.60
N ASN A 321 38.97 -13.87 -1.66
CA ASN A 321 38.63 -13.49 -0.29
C ASN A 321 39.92 -13.39 0.52
N GLN A 322 40.09 -12.30 1.26
CA GLN A 322 41.19 -12.11 2.20
C GLN A 322 40.62 -11.95 3.60
N HIS A 323 40.98 -12.85 4.51
CA HIS A 323 40.64 -12.73 5.93
C HIS A 323 41.89 -12.97 6.75
N TYR A 324 42.26 -12.01 7.61
CA TYR A 324 43.48 -12.06 8.43
C TYR A 324 44.78 -12.32 7.64
N GLY A 325 44.90 -11.75 6.44
CA GLY A 325 46.11 -11.90 5.61
C GLY A 325 46.24 -13.27 4.92
N VAL A 326 45.32 -14.21 5.15
CA VAL A 326 45.22 -15.45 4.38
C VAL A 326 44.24 -15.21 3.23
N GLY A 327 44.76 -15.22 2.01
CA GLY A 327 43.94 -15.19 0.80
C GLY A 327 43.51 -16.60 0.40
N TRP A 328 42.25 -16.77 0.06
CA TRP A 328 41.76 -17.96 -0.63
C TRP A 328 40.88 -17.57 -1.80
N THR A 329 40.91 -18.39 -2.85
CA THR A 329 40.10 -18.16 -4.03
C THR A 329 38.80 -18.93 -3.90
N VAL A 330 37.68 -18.23 -3.98
CA VAL A 330 36.34 -18.81 -4.04
C VAL A 330 35.82 -18.67 -5.46
N LEU A 331 35.19 -19.72 -5.98
CA LEU A 331 34.42 -19.59 -7.22
C LEU A 331 32.99 -19.22 -6.84
N GLU A 332 32.55 -18.04 -7.27
CA GLU A 332 31.24 -17.50 -6.97
C GLU A 332 30.33 -17.57 -8.21
N ARG A 333 29.11 -18.08 -8.02
CA ARG A 333 27.99 -17.87 -8.96
C ARG A 333 27.06 -16.83 -8.39
N ARG A 334 26.93 -15.71 -9.08
CA ARG A 334 26.08 -14.61 -8.65
C ARG A 334 24.86 -14.47 -9.55
N VAL A 335 23.69 -14.31 -8.92
CA VAL A 335 22.43 -13.98 -9.59
C VAL A 335 21.92 -12.67 -9.00
N ASP A 336 21.79 -11.66 -9.86
CA ASP A 336 21.13 -10.41 -9.51
C ASP A 336 19.66 -10.49 -9.93
N ILE A 337 18.74 -10.27 -9.00
CA ILE A 337 17.29 -10.25 -9.22
C ILE A 337 16.77 -8.85 -8.94
N HIS A 338 16.03 -8.30 -9.90
CA HIS A 338 15.33 -7.03 -9.73
C HIS A 338 13.82 -7.24 -9.73
N PHE A 339 13.18 -6.83 -8.63
CA PHE A 339 11.74 -6.93 -8.43
C PHE A 339 11.03 -5.64 -8.83
N THR A 340 10.03 -5.76 -9.68
CA THR A 340 9.15 -4.66 -10.06
C THR A 340 7.81 -4.85 -9.38
N LEU A 341 7.56 -4.05 -8.35
CA LEU A 341 6.39 -4.15 -7.50
C LEU A 341 5.28 -3.27 -8.05
N VAL A 342 4.19 -3.89 -8.51
CA VAL A 342 3.08 -3.22 -9.20
C VAL A 342 1.86 -3.16 -8.30
N SER A 343 1.43 -1.94 -7.95
CA SER A 343 0.20 -1.70 -7.18
C SER A 343 -0.32 -0.27 -7.37
N THR A 344 -1.25 0.19 -6.53
CA THR A 344 -1.62 1.59 -6.38
C THR A 344 -0.57 2.39 -5.60
N ASP A 345 -0.48 3.68 -5.89
CA ASP A 345 0.44 4.65 -5.27
C ASP A 345 0.42 4.63 -3.74
N TYR A 346 -0.76 4.81 -3.13
CA TYR A 346 -0.90 4.82 -1.67
C TYR A 346 -0.45 3.49 -1.04
N HIS A 347 -0.73 2.37 -1.71
CA HIS A 347 -0.35 1.05 -1.23
C HIS A 347 1.17 0.91 -1.24
N LEU A 348 1.85 1.25 -2.34
CA LEU A 348 3.31 1.20 -2.41
C LEU A 348 4.00 2.18 -1.44
N CYS A 349 3.40 3.34 -1.18
CA CYS A 349 3.84 4.27 -0.14
C CYS A 349 3.79 3.63 1.24
N ASN A 350 2.65 3.04 1.62
CA ASN A 350 2.49 2.37 2.91
C ASN A 350 3.50 1.24 3.10
N LEU A 351 3.68 0.45 2.05
CA LEU A 351 4.66 -0.63 1.97
C LEU A 351 6.09 -0.12 2.23
N ASN A 352 6.49 0.93 1.54
CA ASN A 352 7.81 1.56 1.72
C ASN A 352 7.97 2.16 3.13
N ASP A 353 6.93 2.81 3.65
CA ASP A 353 6.93 3.40 4.99
C ASP A 353 7.05 2.34 6.08
N VAL A 354 6.34 1.22 5.95
CA VAL A 354 6.50 0.06 6.83
C VAL A 354 7.94 -0.46 6.77
N HIS A 355 8.53 -0.57 5.57
CA HIS A 355 9.92 -1.02 5.42
C HIS A 355 10.91 -0.12 6.17
N ASN A 356 10.75 1.19 6.06
CA ASN A 356 11.64 2.14 6.72
C ASN A 356 11.42 2.22 8.24
N ARG A 357 10.17 2.15 8.71
CA ARG A 357 9.82 2.29 10.14
C ARG A 357 9.93 0.99 10.92
N SER A 358 9.70 -0.15 10.28
CA SER A 358 9.71 -1.47 10.92
C SER A 358 10.22 -2.55 9.96
N PRO A 359 11.53 -2.54 9.62
CA PRO A 359 12.10 -3.45 8.62
C PRO A 359 11.80 -4.93 8.87
N ARG A 360 11.78 -5.36 10.14
CA ARG A 360 11.50 -6.76 10.54
C ARG A 360 10.07 -7.20 10.27
N LYS A 361 9.15 -6.25 10.23
CA LYS A 361 7.73 -6.44 9.93
C LYS A 361 7.40 -6.07 8.48
N SER A 362 8.39 -5.61 7.72
CA SER A 362 8.22 -5.29 6.31
C SER A 362 7.79 -6.50 5.50
N PHE A 363 6.83 -6.30 4.62
CA PHE A 363 6.46 -7.26 3.59
C PHE A 363 7.62 -7.58 2.62
N LEU A 364 8.66 -6.73 2.55
CA LEU A 364 9.86 -6.95 1.74
C LEU A 364 10.88 -7.87 2.40
N GLN A 365 10.71 -8.16 3.69
CA GLN A 365 11.64 -9.02 4.43
C GLN A 365 11.87 -10.40 3.77
N PRO A 366 10.88 -11.04 3.13
CA PRO A 366 11.10 -12.28 2.39
C PRO A 366 12.04 -12.09 1.18
N LEU A 367 11.95 -10.94 0.50
CA LEU A 367 12.86 -10.62 -0.61
C LEU A 367 14.27 -10.32 -0.11
N VAL A 368 14.40 -9.59 1.00
CA VAL A 368 15.69 -9.34 1.65
C VAL A 368 16.32 -10.65 2.12
N SER A 369 15.50 -11.58 2.63
CA SER A 369 15.96 -12.89 3.09
C SER A 369 16.57 -13.73 1.96
N LEU A 370 16.12 -13.55 0.69
CA LEU A 370 16.75 -14.20 -0.47
C LEU A 370 18.23 -13.81 -0.64
N ARG A 371 18.67 -12.67 -0.07
CA ARG A 371 20.03 -12.20 -0.20
C ARG A 371 21.01 -13.05 0.61
N GLY A 372 22.11 -13.44 -0.02
CA GLY A 372 23.17 -14.23 0.65
C GLY A 372 22.76 -15.66 1.03
N LEU A 373 21.60 -16.11 0.54
CA LEU A 373 21.01 -17.38 0.89
C LEU A 373 21.61 -18.48 0.01
N VAL A 374 22.86 -18.91 0.24
CA VAL A 374 23.39 -20.07 -0.47
C VAL A 374 24.38 -20.84 0.42
N GLY A 375 24.09 -22.13 0.61
CA GLY A 375 24.87 -23.06 1.42
C GLY A 375 24.08 -23.68 2.57
N SER A 376 22.88 -23.16 2.86
CA SER A 376 21.96 -23.72 3.83
C SER A 376 20.81 -24.43 3.12
N ASP A 377 20.74 -25.76 3.23
CA ASP A 377 19.58 -26.57 2.83
C ASP A 377 18.31 -26.28 3.66
N ARG A 378 18.26 -25.17 4.43
CA ARG A 378 17.15 -24.77 5.32
C ARG A 378 15.79 -24.66 4.64
N TRP A 379 15.73 -24.48 3.33
CA TRP A 379 14.46 -24.38 2.59
C TRP A 379 13.84 -25.72 2.19
N ILE A 380 14.48 -26.85 2.52
CA ILE A 380 14.05 -28.18 2.06
C ILE A 380 12.93 -28.78 2.93
N ASN A 381 12.74 -28.30 4.16
CA ASN A 381 11.63 -28.79 4.99
C ASN A 381 10.32 -28.12 4.58
N LYS A 382 9.43 -28.91 3.97
CA LYS A 382 8.08 -28.49 3.54
C LYS A 382 7.20 -27.95 4.69
N ASP A 383 7.55 -28.24 5.93
CA ASP A 383 6.73 -27.99 7.13
C ASP A 383 7.36 -27.00 8.14
N GLU A 384 8.57 -26.50 7.89
CA GLU A 384 9.20 -25.50 8.78
C GLU A 384 8.98 -24.09 8.22
N ALA A 385 8.19 -23.31 8.95
CA ALA A 385 7.95 -21.90 8.68
C ALA A 385 9.27 -21.13 8.59
N LEU A 386 9.28 -20.12 7.71
CA LEU A 386 10.42 -19.27 7.40
C LEU A 386 10.99 -18.62 8.68
N GLU A 387 12.09 -19.14 9.24
CA GLU A 387 12.80 -18.48 10.33
C GLU A 387 13.30 -17.12 9.81
N VAL A 388 12.74 -16.03 10.36
CA VAL A 388 13.08 -14.66 10.00
C VAL A 388 14.56 -14.40 10.32
N MET A 389 15.42 -14.43 9.30
CA MET A 389 16.81 -14.06 9.44
C MET A 389 16.92 -12.56 9.78
N GLY A 390 17.72 -12.23 10.79
CA GLY A 390 18.08 -10.84 11.07
C GLY A 390 18.93 -10.27 9.93
N PRO A 391 18.78 -8.98 9.58
CA PRO A 391 19.49 -8.33 8.46
C PRO A 391 21.03 -8.27 8.59
N GLY A 392 21.60 -8.77 9.69
CA GLY A 392 23.05 -8.84 9.94
C GLY A 392 23.68 -10.22 9.74
N TYR A 393 22.93 -11.24 9.33
CA TYR A 393 23.45 -12.61 9.27
C TYR A 393 24.05 -12.92 7.88
N SER A 394 25.34 -12.66 7.70
CA SER A 394 26.10 -13.16 6.55
C SER A 394 26.46 -14.64 6.79
N SER A 395 25.63 -15.53 6.25
CA SER A 395 25.83 -16.98 6.29
C SER A 395 26.89 -17.39 5.26
N SER A 396 28.18 -17.33 5.62
CA SER A 396 29.22 -18.08 4.89
C SER A 396 29.29 -19.49 5.46
N VAL A 397 28.50 -20.41 4.90
CA VAL A 397 28.62 -21.83 5.27
C VAL A 397 29.83 -22.39 4.53
N HIS A 398 30.97 -22.46 5.22
CA HIS A 398 32.10 -23.24 4.74
C HIS A 398 31.72 -24.72 4.78
N VAL A 399 31.41 -25.30 3.63
CA VAL A 399 31.29 -26.76 3.47
C VAL A 399 32.68 -27.35 3.64
N ARG A 400 33.09 -27.59 4.88
CA ARG A 400 34.27 -28.40 5.18
C ARG A 400 33.90 -29.83 4.79
N ASN A 401 34.41 -30.30 3.67
CA ASN A 401 34.13 -31.62 3.12
C ASN A 401 34.64 -32.69 4.12
N GLY A 402 33.80 -33.06 5.07
CA GLY A 402 34.09 -33.98 6.15
C GLY A 402 33.93 -35.41 5.68
N ASN A 403 34.80 -35.87 4.78
CA ASN A 403 34.95 -37.30 4.55
C ASN A 403 36.40 -37.62 4.19
N GLY A 404 37.17 -38.01 5.20
CA GLY A 404 38.58 -38.37 5.06
C GLY A 404 39.25 -38.45 6.41
N GLY A 405 39.13 -39.62 7.05
CA GLY A 405 39.80 -39.91 8.30
C GLY A 405 41.32 -39.81 8.21
N GLY A 406 41.93 -39.39 9.32
CA GLY A 406 43.23 -39.85 9.79
C GLY A 406 44.41 -39.74 8.82
N GLY A 407 44.93 -38.54 8.61
CA GLY A 407 46.25 -38.34 8.03
C GLY A 407 46.60 -36.87 7.97
N ALA A 408 47.34 -36.37 8.96
CA ALA A 408 47.89 -35.02 8.94
C ALA A 408 48.89 -34.91 7.78
N PRO A 409 48.63 -34.11 6.72
CA PRO A 409 49.62 -33.86 5.69
C PRO A 409 50.54 -32.75 6.19
N SER A 410 51.84 -33.04 6.19
CA SER A 410 52.91 -32.08 6.42
C SER A 410 52.83 -30.93 5.41
N ALA A 411 52.97 -29.71 5.93
CA ALA A 411 53.10 -28.47 5.17
C ALA A 411 54.20 -28.58 4.11
N ALA A 412 53.83 -28.78 2.87
CA ALA A 412 54.69 -28.61 1.71
C ALA A 412 54.02 -27.60 0.77
N GLU A 413 54.65 -26.43 0.76
CA GLU A 413 54.54 -25.22 -0.05
C GLU A 413 53.80 -25.33 -1.40
N GLY A 414 52.86 -24.39 -1.62
CA GLY A 414 52.40 -24.00 -2.97
C GLY A 414 50.94 -24.30 -3.32
N GLY A 415 50.16 -24.93 -2.44
CA GLY A 415 48.76 -25.22 -2.70
C GLY A 415 47.87 -23.97 -2.64
N ASN A 416 47.38 -23.50 -3.79
CA ASN A 416 46.32 -22.49 -3.85
C ASN A 416 45.13 -22.95 -2.99
N ASN A 417 44.89 -22.27 -1.86
CA ASN A 417 43.78 -22.54 -0.97
C ASN A 417 42.46 -22.29 -1.72
N PHE A 418 41.86 -23.36 -2.22
CA PHE A 418 40.56 -23.33 -2.87
C PHE A 418 39.47 -23.34 -1.79
N GLY A 419 38.71 -22.23 -1.70
CA GLY A 419 37.69 -22.03 -0.66
C GLY A 419 36.33 -22.66 -0.96
N GLY A 420 36.18 -23.36 -2.10
CA GLY A 420 34.92 -23.94 -2.53
C GLY A 420 34.17 -23.11 -3.56
N ILE A 421 32.93 -23.54 -3.84
CA ILE A 421 31.97 -22.81 -4.68
C ILE A 421 30.94 -22.15 -3.78
N GLU A 422 30.88 -20.82 -3.82
CA GLU A 422 29.81 -20.04 -3.23
C GLU A 422 28.80 -19.72 -4.33
N ASN A 423 27.51 -19.73 -4.01
CA ASN A 423 26.56 -19.01 -4.86
C ASN A 423 26.08 -17.78 -4.07
N SER A 424 25.61 -16.76 -4.75
CA SER A 424 25.07 -15.55 -4.13
C SER A 424 23.88 -15.07 -4.92
N VAL A 425 22.89 -14.58 -4.19
CA VAL A 425 21.72 -13.92 -4.74
C VAL A 425 21.73 -12.51 -4.19
N ASP A 426 21.66 -11.54 -5.09
CA ASP A 426 21.46 -10.14 -4.75
C ASP A 426 20.09 -9.70 -5.26
N THR A 427 19.33 -9.04 -4.40
CA THR A 427 17.98 -8.58 -4.70
C THR A 427 17.90 -7.07 -4.63
N SER A 428 17.18 -6.47 -5.58
CA SER A 428 16.80 -5.06 -5.56
C SER A 428 15.34 -4.92 -5.98
N TRP A 429 14.67 -3.82 -5.68
CA TRP A 429 13.29 -3.59 -6.10
C TRP A 429 13.03 -2.16 -6.55
N SER A 430 11.96 -1.97 -7.31
CA SER A 430 11.41 -0.68 -7.73
C SER A 430 9.90 -0.70 -7.63
N TYR A 431 9.28 0.45 -7.37
CA TYR A 431 7.83 0.59 -7.31
C TYR A 431 7.27 1.12 -8.62
N GLN A 432 6.21 0.49 -9.12
CA GLN A 432 5.47 0.91 -10.30
C GLN A 432 4.00 1.03 -9.94
N TYR A 433 3.46 2.24 -10.03
CA TYR A 433 2.15 2.52 -9.48
C TYR A 433 1.13 2.93 -10.53
N GLY A 434 -0.10 2.48 -10.31
CA GLY A 434 -1.29 3.10 -10.87
C GLY A 434 -1.79 4.20 -9.93
N THR A 435 -2.27 5.31 -10.49
CA THR A 435 -2.95 6.36 -9.72
C THR A 435 -4.22 5.78 -9.10
N TYR A 436 -4.47 6.08 -7.84
CA TYR A 436 -5.74 5.71 -7.21
C TYR A 436 -6.92 6.42 -7.92
N PRO A 437 -7.87 5.67 -8.53
CA PRO A 437 -8.80 6.25 -9.51
C PRO A 437 -9.88 7.13 -8.88
N PHE A 438 -10.09 7.04 -7.56
CA PHE A 438 -11.21 7.69 -6.88
C PHE A 438 -10.90 9.07 -6.32
N LEU A 439 -9.71 9.64 -6.57
CA LEU A 439 -9.38 11.01 -6.15
C LEU A 439 -9.77 12.10 -7.12
N HIS A 440 -9.95 11.75 -8.39
CA HIS A 440 -10.15 12.70 -9.49
C HIS A 440 -11.49 12.49 -10.20
N GLY A 441 -12.44 11.85 -9.53
CA GLY A 441 -13.78 11.63 -10.09
C GLY A 441 -14.59 12.92 -10.21
N GLU A 442 -15.52 12.94 -11.15
CA GLU A 442 -16.49 14.05 -11.31
C GLU A 442 -17.50 14.10 -10.15
N GLU A 443 -17.69 12.99 -9.45
CA GLU A 443 -18.64 12.88 -8.35
C GLU A 443 -17.94 13.14 -7.00
N ASP A 444 -18.25 14.28 -6.38
CA ASP A 444 -17.70 14.71 -5.08
C ASP A 444 -17.88 13.65 -3.98
N ALA A 445 -18.95 12.86 -4.03
CA ALA A 445 -19.20 11.78 -3.08
C ALA A 445 -18.16 10.66 -3.17
N VAL A 446 -17.80 10.24 -4.38
CA VAL A 446 -16.77 9.21 -4.61
C VAL A 446 -15.41 9.74 -4.20
N VAL A 447 -15.11 11.00 -4.50
CA VAL A 447 -13.87 11.67 -4.07
C VAL A 447 -13.79 11.74 -2.54
N PHE A 448 -14.88 12.12 -1.87
CA PHE A 448 -14.97 12.15 -0.41
C PHE A 448 -14.71 10.76 0.21
N LEU A 449 -15.36 9.72 -0.30
CA LEU A 449 -15.16 8.34 0.16
C LEU A 449 -13.70 7.90 -0.06
N GLY A 450 -13.16 8.16 -1.25
CA GLY A 450 -11.78 7.90 -1.60
C GLY A 450 -10.79 8.57 -0.64
N GLN A 451 -11.00 9.85 -0.31
CA GLN A 451 -10.17 10.58 0.65
C GLN A 451 -10.23 9.96 2.05
N CYS A 452 -11.43 9.60 2.53
CA CYS A 452 -11.58 8.95 3.84
C CYS A 452 -10.90 7.58 3.86
N TYR A 453 -11.05 6.79 2.80
CA TYR A 453 -10.38 5.49 2.64
C TYR A 453 -8.86 5.64 2.70
N LEU A 454 -8.29 6.59 1.95
CA LEU A 454 -6.85 6.84 1.96
C LEU A 454 -6.33 7.24 3.34
N LEU A 455 -7.05 8.05 4.11
CA LEU A 455 -6.68 8.34 5.51
C LEU A 455 -6.67 7.07 6.37
N GLY A 456 -7.60 6.15 6.13
CA GLY A 456 -7.61 4.82 6.76
C GLY A 456 -6.41 3.97 6.35
N GLU A 457 -5.98 4.06 5.10
CA GLU A 457 -4.80 3.37 4.59
C GLU A 457 -3.49 3.97 5.11
N GLU A 458 -3.38 5.29 5.26
CA GLU A 458 -2.21 5.98 5.84
C GLU A 458 -1.93 5.58 7.30
N LEU A 459 -2.91 4.98 8.00
CA LEU A 459 -2.72 4.42 9.34
C LEU A 459 -2.02 3.05 9.33
N THR A 460 -1.82 2.42 8.16
CA THR A 460 -1.24 1.06 8.07
C THR A 460 0.19 0.98 8.62
N PRO A 461 1.13 1.90 8.29
CA PRO A 461 2.46 1.89 8.90
C PRO A 461 2.43 2.03 10.43
N LEU A 462 1.51 2.85 10.94
CA LEU A 462 1.30 3.02 12.38
C LEU A 462 0.78 1.73 13.02
N LEU A 463 -0.18 1.05 12.39
CA LEU A 463 -0.72 -0.21 12.86
C LEU A 463 0.37 -1.27 12.99
N VAL A 464 1.20 -1.43 11.95
CA VAL A 464 2.31 -2.40 11.95
C VAL A 464 3.31 -2.09 13.08
N ASN A 465 3.69 -0.82 13.24
CA ASN A 465 4.58 -0.40 14.32
C ASN A 465 3.95 -0.65 15.71
N MET A 466 2.68 -0.29 15.91
CA MET A 466 1.99 -0.50 17.19
C MET A 466 1.85 -1.98 17.55
N ARG A 467 1.59 -2.87 16.58
CA ARG A 467 1.66 -4.32 16.80
C ARG A 467 3.05 -4.74 17.26
N GLY A 468 4.09 -4.25 16.59
CA GLY A 468 5.48 -4.47 17.00
C GLY A 468 5.78 -3.99 18.42
N VAL A 469 5.23 -2.85 18.85
CA VAL A 469 5.38 -2.32 20.22
C VAL A 469 4.68 -3.20 21.25
N VAL A 470 3.46 -3.65 20.97
CA VAL A 470 2.71 -4.58 21.83
C VAL A 470 3.48 -5.89 21.99
N GLU A 471 4.08 -6.39 20.90
CA GLU A 471 4.92 -7.59 20.87
C GLU A 471 6.34 -7.38 21.42
N ARG A 472 6.71 -6.14 21.80
CA ARG A 472 8.05 -5.76 22.26
C ARG A 472 9.16 -6.00 21.24
N THR A 473 8.82 -5.95 19.95
CA THR A 473 9.77 -6.08 18.84
C THR A 473 10.19 -4.75 18.22
N GLU A 474 9.40 -3.69 18.48
CA GLU A 474 9.60 -2.34 17.93
C GLU A 474 9.37 -1.27 19.01
N PHE A 475 9.76 -0.02 18.71
CA PHE A 475 9.54 1.15 19.57
C PHE A 475 8.55 2.13 18.93
N PHE A 476 7.76 2.81 19.77
CA PHE A 476 6.82 3.84 19.31
C PHE A 476 7.52 5.20 19.24
N GLN A 477 7.69 5.72 18.03
CA GLN A 477 8.40 6.99 17.80
C GLN A 477 7.46 8.21 17.90
N ARG A 478 8.03 9.39 18.19
CA ARG A 478 7.28 10.66 18.20
C ARG A 478 6.60 10.95 16.86
N ASP A 479 7.23 10.59 15.74
CA ASP A 479 6.67 10.80 14.41
C ASP A 479 5.42 9.96 14.16
N ASN A 480 5.32 8.78 14.78
CA ASN A 480 4.11 7.95 14.74
C ASN A 480 2.94 8.63 15.48
N TYR A 481 3.21 9.29 16.61
CA TYR A 481 2.23 10.11 17.31
C TYR A 481 1.77 11.33 16.49
N LEU A 482 2.73 12.04 15.86
CA LEU A 482 2.43 13.20 15.03
C LEU A 482 1.60 12.82 13.79
N LEU A 483 1.92 11.69 13.16
CA LEU A 483 1.16 11.12 12.05
C LEU A 483 -0.28 10.80 12.49
N LEU A 484 -0.46 10.05 13.58
CA LEU A 484 -1.79 9.74 14.14
C LEU A 484 -2.60 11.01 14.42
N SER A 485 -1.98 12.03 15.03
CA SER A 485 -2.61 13.31 15.31
C SER A 485 -2.96 14.10 14.04
N SER A 486 -2.13 14.01 13.01
CA SER A 486 -2.39 14.63 11.71
C SER A 486 -3.58 13.97 11.03
N ILE A 487 -3.57 12.64 10.89
CA ILE A 487 -4.64 11.87 10.24
C ILE A 487 -5.98 12.10 10.94
N ARG A 488 -6.00 12.08 12.28
CA ARG A 488 -7.22 12.39 13.03
C ARG A 488 -7.76 13.78 12.71
N ARG A 489 -6.89 14.81 12.63
CA ARG A 489 -7.32 16.19 12.30
C ARG A 489 -7.86 16.28 10.88
N SER A 490 -7.22 15.62 9.92
CA SER A 490 -7.70 15.56 8.53
C SER A 490 -9.07 14.89 8.46
N LEU A 491 -9.27 13.78 9.17
CA LEU A 491 -10.56 13.09 9.21
C LEU A 491 -11.65 13.94 9.88
N VAL A 492 -11.33 14.68 10.95
CA VAL A 492 -12.27 15.65 11.54
C VAL A 492 -12.68 16.69 10.51
N SER A 493 -11.72 17.27 9.77
CA SER A 493 -12.02 18.27 8.75
C SER A 493 -12.92 17.74 7.64
N LEU A 494 -12.75 16.48 7.21
CA LEU A 494 -13.62 15.85 6.22
C LEU A 494 -15.03 15.62 6.78
N VAL A 495 -15.15 15.12 8.00
CA VAL A 495 -16.45 14.91 8.65
C VAL A 495 -17.17 16.23 8.91
N GLU A 496 -16.47 17.29 9.32
CA GLU A 496 -17.03 18.64 9.47
C GLU A 496 -17.53 19.21 8.14
N ALA A 497 -16.84 18.94 7.02
CA ALA A 497 -17.28 19.36 5.70
C ALA A 497 -18.66 18.79 5.32
N LEU A 498 -19.00 17.58 5.78
CA LEU A 498 -20.33 16.99 5.59
C LEU A 498 -21.45 17.81 6.26
N TYR A 499 -21.16 18.56 7.33
CA TYR A 499 -22.14 19.37 8.04
C TYR A 499 -22.40 20.74 7.40
N THR A 500 -21.63 21.12 6.38
CA THR A 500 -21.84 22.36 5.62
C THR A 500 -22.99 22.22 4.60
N ASP A 501 -23.44 23.34 4.02
CA ASP A 501 -24.48 23.33 2.98
C ASP A 501 -24.05 22.50 1.76
N LYS A 502 -22.80 22.66 1.30
CA LYS A 502 -22.20 21.81 0.26
C LYS A 502 -22.08 20.35 0.71
N GLY A 503 -21.83 20.15 2.00
CA GLY A 503 -21.80 18.83 2.62
C GLY A 503 -23.08 18.03 2.37
N GLN A 504 -24.25 18.69 2.35
CA GLN A 504 -25.54 18.04 2.08
C GLN A 504 -25.58 17.35 0.71
N GLU A 505 -25.00 17.99 -0.31
CA GLU A 505 -24.90 17.42 -1.66
C GLU A 505 -23.98 16.20 -1.65
N ILE A 506 -22.86 16.26 -0.92
CA ILE A 506 -21.96 15.11 -0.72
C ILE A 506 -22.70 13.97 -0.03
N ARG A 507 -23.48 14.22 1.05
CA ARG A 507 -24.32 13.16 1.67
C ARG A 507 -25.26 12.55 0.65
N ALA A 508 -26.03 13.37 -0.06
CA ALA A 508 -26.98 12.92 -1.06
C ALA A 508 -26.30 12.07 -2.15
N GLY A 509 -25.11 12.47 -2.59
CA GLY A 509 -24.28 11.72 -3.53
C GLY A 509 -23.78 10.40 -2.95
N VAL A 510 -23.31 10.36 -1.70
CA VAL A 510 -22.87 9.11 -1.05
C VAL A 510 -24.02 8.11 -0.92
N ILE A 511 -25.21 8.60 -0.60
CA ILE A 511 -26.42 7.77 -0.51
C ILE A 511 -26.75 7.20 -1.87
N ARG A 512 -26.81 8.07 -2.89
CA ARG A 512 -27.04 7.66 -4.27
C ARG A 512 -26.00 6.66 -4.73
N TYR A 513 -24.73 6.87 -4.39
CA TYR A 513 -23.63 5.95 -4.67
C TYR A 513 -23.94 4.58 -4.09
N PHE A 514 -24.27 4.44 -2.81
CA PHE A 514 -24.60 3.13 -2.23
C PHE A 514 -25.92 2.52 -2.71
N GLU A 515 -26.90 3.33 -3.11
CA GLU A 515 -28.15 2.83 -3.70
C GLU A 515 -27.96 2.29 -5.12
N GLN A 516 -27.11 2.94 -5.91
CA GLN A 516 -26.83 2.58 -7.31
C GLN A 516 -25.74 1.53 -7.44
N SER A 517 -24.64 1.73 -6.72
CA SER A 517 -23.57 0.77 -6.54
C SER A 517 -24.19 -0.39 -5.79
N ARG A 518 -24.60 -1.41 -6.55
CA ARG A 518 -24.78 -2.75 -6.03
C ARG A 518 -23.39 -3.18 -5.53
N GLY A 519 -22.90 -2.65 -4.43
CA GLY A 519 -21.57 -2.89 -3.88
C GLY A 519 -21.56 -4.07 -2.91
N ARG A 520 -20.42 -4.27 -2.25
CA ARG A 520 -20.19 -5.29 -1.22
C ARG A 520 -21.11 -5.11 0.00
N ASN A 521 -21.50 -3.87 0.26
CA ASN A 521 -22.32 -3.51 1.41
C ASN A 521 -23.75 -3.18 0.95
N GLN A 522 -24.70 -4.08 1.19
CA GLN A 522 -26.11 -3.75 1.10
C GLN A 522 -26.49 -2.86 2.29
N PHE A 523 -26.06 -1.60 2.28
CA PHE A 523 -26.54 -0.63 3.26
C PHE A 523 -27.98 -0.27 2.93
N THR A 524 -28.93 -0.90 3.61
CA THR A 524 -30.33 -0.54 3.50
C THR A 524 -30.56 0.85 4.09
N LYS A 525 -30.91 1.81 3.24
CA LYS A 525 -31.74 3.02 3.47
C LYS A 525 -31.48 3.95 4.67
N GLU A 526 -30.29 3.93 5.28
CA GLU A 526 -29.98 4.80 6.43
C GLU A 526 -28.66 5.54 6.24
N ASP A 527 -28.76 6.73 5.65
CA ASP A 527 -27.77 7.82 5.56
C ASP A 527 -27.04 8.09 6.88
N VAL A 528 -27.72 7.78 7.99
CA VAL A 528 -27.23 7.88 9.37
C VAL A 528 -25.99 7.01 9.60
N LYS A 529 -25.79 5.93 8.86
CA LYS A 529 -24.68 4.99 9.14
C LYS A 529 -23.32 5.55 8.80
N ILE A 530 -23.11 6.23 7.67
CA ILE A 530 -21.74 6.65 7.32
C ILE A 530 -21.18 7.69 8.29
N ILE A 531 -21.97 8.72 8.59
CA ILE A 531 -21.56 9.77 9.54
C ILE A 531 -21.32 9.15 10.92
N VAL A 532 -22.24 8.33 11.41
CA VAL A 532 -22.09 7.66 12.72
C VAL A 532 -20.87 6.73 12.74
N VAL A 533 -20.58 6.02 11.65
CA VAL A 533 -19.39 5.18 11.54
C VAL A 533 -18.12 6.02 11.56
N LEU A 534 -18.06 7.12 10.81
CA LEU A 534 -16.91 8.02 10.78
C LEU A 534 -16.70 8.74 12.12
N GLU A 535 -17.75 9.19 12.78
CA GLU A 535 -17.70 9.76 14.13
C GLU A 535 -17.23 8.74 15.16
N SER A 536 -17.71 7.49 15.05
CA SER A 536 -17.25 6.39 15.89
C SER A 536 -15.77 6.08 15.64
N ALA A 537 -15.32 6.09 14.38
CA ALA A 537 -13.92 5.93 14.02
C ALA A 537 -13.04 7.06 14.58
N LEU A 538 -13.52 8.31 14.53
CA LEU A 538 -12.88 9.48 15.13
C LEU A 538 -12.77 9.39 16.65
N LEU A 539 -13.81 8.89 17.32
CA LEU A 539 -13.79 8.66 18.77
C LEU A 539 -12.73 7.62 19.14
N ASN A 540 -12.64 6.52 18.38
CA ASN A 540 -11.63 5.50 18.58
C ASN A 540 -10.21 6.02 18.32
N LEU A 541 -10.00 6.84 17.29
CA LEU A 541 -8.70 7.51 17.06
C LEU A 541 -8.35 8.47 18.21
N GLY A 542 -9.33 9.21 18.73
CA GLY A 542 -9.15 10.07 19.90
C GLY A 542 -8.67 9.28 21.12
N ARG A 543 -9.36 8.17 21.43
CA ARG A 543 -8.98 7.25 22.51
C ARG A 543 -7.59 6.67 22.30
N CYS A 544 -7.27 6.20 21.10
CA CYS A 544 -5.93 5.71 20.77
C CYS A 544 -4.88 6.78 21.03
N LEU A 545 -5.10 8.01 20.53
CA LEU A 545 -4.19 9.13 20.68
C LEU A 545 -3.96 9.48 22.17
N ASP A 546 -5.02 9.55 22.97
CA ASP A 546 -4.91 9.85 24.41
C ASP A 546 -4.10 8.79 25.17
N LEU A 547 -4.29 7.50 24.83
CA LEU A 547 -3.58 6.40 25.46
C LEU A 547 -2.07 6.39 25.14
N VAL A 548 -1.70 6.77 23.91
CA VAL A 548 -0.28 6.76 23.46
C VAL A 548 0.41 8.11 23.67
N LYS A 549 -0.34 9.17 24.01
CA LYS A 549 0.18 10.54 24.22
C LYS A 549 1.38 10.61 25.17
N PRO A 550 1.43 9.91 26.32
CA PRO A 550 2.58 10.02 27.22
C PRO A 550 3.88 9.54 26.58
N ALA A 551 3.83 8.46 25.80
CA ALA A 551 4.97 7.95 25.03
C ALA A 551 5.30 8.87 23.84
N GLY A 552 4.29 9.28 23.07
CA GLY A 552 4.47 10.15 21.89
C GLY A 552 5.06 11.53 22.22
N LEU A 553 4.75 12.06 23.41
CA LEU A 553 5.28 13.33 23.91
C LEU A 553 6.55 13.17 24.77
N LEU A 554 7.04 11.94 24.96
CA LEU A 554 8.20 11.63 25.81
C LEU A 554 8.03 12.12 27.25
N VAL A 555 6.81 12.11 27.78
CA VAL A 555 6.47 12.56 29.14
C VAL A 555 6.58 11.41 30.13
N SER A 556 6.10 10.22 29.76
CA SER A 556 6.19 9.02 30.59
C SER A 556 6.06 7.74 29.77
N SER A 557 6.37 6.59 30.37
CA SER A 557 6.16 5.29 29.75
C SER A 557 4.68 4.88 29.77
N VAL A 558 4.28 4.11 28.76
CA VAL A 558 2.92 3.58 28.62
C VAL A 558 2.92 2.08 28.96
N PRO A 559 2.08 1.61 29.90
CA PRO A 559 2.01 0.19 30.25
C PRO A 559 1.58 -0.72 29.07
N ALA A 560 1.99 -1.99 29.09
CA ALA A 560 1.68 -2.95 28.03
C ALA A 560 0.17 -3.12 27.77
N ALA A 561 -0.65 -3.20 28.84
CA ALA A 561 -2.10 -3.30 28.72
C ALA A 561 -2.71 -2.06 28.02
N THR A 562 -2.13 -0.89 28.24
CA THR A 562 -2.55 0.36 27.59
C THR A 562 -2.19 0.36 26.11
N TRP A 563 -1.04 -0.17 25.72
CA TRP A 563 -0.68 -0.37 24.31
C TRP A 563 -1.64 -1.31 23.59
N SER A 564 -1.99 -2.44 24.19
CA SER A 564 -2.97 -3.37 23.60
C SER A 564 -4.34 -2.71 23.41
N LYS A 565 -4.79 -1.90 24.38
CA LYS A 565 -6.03 -1.13 24.25
C LYS A 565 -5.94 -0.07 23.17
N ALA A 566 -4.81 0.63 23.05
CA ALA A 566 -4.60 1.61 21.98
C ALA A 566 -4.62 0.94 20.60
N LEU A 567 -3.92 -0.19 20.45
CA LEU A 567 -3.92 -1.00 19.23
C LEU A 567 -5.34 -1.41 18.83
N PHE A 568 -6.13 -1.93 19.76
CA PHE A 568 -7.53 -2.28 19.51
C PHE A 568 -8.35 -1.09 18.98
N ASN A 569 -8.21 0.10 19.58
CA ASN A 569 -8.93 1.29 19.11
C ASN A 569 -8.47 1.72 17.72
N LEU A 570 -7.17 1.59 17.39
CA LEU A 570 -6.65 1.88 16.07
C LEU A 570 -7.22 0.90 15.03
N GLU A 571 -7.16 -0.40 15.29
CA GLU A 571 -7.69 -1.46 14.42
C GLU A 571 -9.20 -1.27 14.16
N GLU A 572 -9.96 -0.99 15.21
CA GLU A 572 -11.40 -0.77 15.12
C GLU A 572 -11.73 0.48 14.28
N SER A 573 -10.95 1.56 14.44
CA SER A 573 -11.12 2.77 13.63
C SER A 573 -10.80 2.52 12.15
N MET A 574 -9.66 1.90 11.86
CA MET A 574 -9.26 1.56 10.49
C MET A 574 -10.25 0.62 9.82
N SER A 575 -10.71 -0.41 10.54
CA SER A 575 -11.71 -1.36 10.06
C SER A 575 -13.00 -0.66 9.65
N ARG A 576 -13.50 0.26 10.49
CA ARG A 576 -14.70 1.06 10.22
C ARG A 576 -14.53 1.95 8.99
N ILE A 577 -13.42 2.67 8.90
CA ILE A 577 -13.13 3.56 7.76
C ILE A 577 -13.02 2.73 6.47
N LYS A 578 -12.19 1.68 6.45
CA LYS A 578 -11.99 0.87 5.24
C LYS A 578 -13.27 0.18 4.78
N THR A 579 -14.07 -0.35 5.72
CA THR A 579 -15.32 -1.06 5.38
C THR A 579 -16.37 -0.14 4.76
N VAL A 580 -16.49 1.10 5.24
CA VAL A 580 -17.55 2.01 4.82
C VAL A 580 -17.12 2.99 3.74
N CYS A 581 -15.83 3.34 3.69
CA CYS A 581 -15.35 4.38 2.79
C CYS A 581 -14.64 3.84 1.55
N ASP A 582 -14.41 2.54 1.38
CA ASP A 582 -13.83 2.00 0.14
C ASP A 582 -14.81 2.23 -1.03
N PRO A 583 -14.51 3.16 -1.96
CA PRO A 583 -15.34 3.40 -3.13
C PRO A 583 -15.08 2.35 -4.22
N ASP A 584 -14.20 1.37 -4.00
CA ASP A 584 -13.90 0.38 -5.01
C ASP A 584 -15.12 -0.50 -5.34
N GLN A 585 -15.26 -0.80 -6.62
CA GLN A 585 -16.44 -1.46 -7.17
C GLN A 585 -16.03 -2.48 -8.24
N PRO A 586 -16.85 -3.51 -8.48
CA PRO A 586 -16.56 -4.48 -9.52
C PRO A 586 -16.50 -3.79 -10.88
N LEU A 587 -15.50 -4.14 -11.67
CA LEU A 587 -15.33 -3.62 -13.01
C LEU A 587 -16.41 -4.21 -13.92
N ASN A 588 -17.32 -3.36 -14.39
CA ASN A 588 -18.35 -3.78 -15.34
C ASN A 588 -17.71 -4.29 -16.63
N THR A 589 -18.17 -5.44 -17.13
CA THR A 589 -17.79 -6.01 -18.43
C THR A 589 -17.84 -5.02 -19.58
N ALA A 590 -18.79 -4.07 -19.57
CA ALA A 590 -18.91 -3.03 -20.59
C ALA A 590 -17.78 -2.01 -20.57
N ASP A 591 -17.05 -1.92 -19.46
CA ASP A 591 -15.92 -1.01 -19.23
C ASP A 591 -14.57 -1.73 -19.38
N TRP A 592 -14.59 -3.03 -19.71
CA TRP A 592 -13.38 -3.76 -20.06
C TRP A 592 -12.77 -3.11 -21.30
N GLY A 593 -11.57 -2.58 -21.12
CA GLY A 593 -10.86 -1.84 -22.16
C GLY A 593 -11.30 -0.38 -22.34
N LYS A 594 -12.34 0.15 -21.67
CA LYS A 594 -12.73 1.57 -21.80
C LYS A 594 -12.12 2.51 -20.80
N LEU A 595 -11.58 1.96 -19.71
CA LEU A 595 -10.78 2.73 -18.77
C LEU A 595 -9.45 3.09 -19.46
N PHE A 596 -9.54 4.07 -20.33
CA PHE A 596 -8.45 4.82 -20.94
C PHE A 596 -8.31 6.15 -20.19
N ASP A 597 -7.08 6.69 -20.21
CA ASP A 597 -6.59 7.84 -19.44
C ASP A 597 -7.49 9.09 -19.46
#